data_AF-A0A1F3AEW7-F1
#
_entry.id   AF-A0A1F3AEW7-F1
#
_cell.length_a   1.000
_cell.length_b   1.000
_cell.length_c   1.000
_cell.angle_alpha   90.00
_cell.angle_beta   90.00
_cell.angle_gamma   90.00
#
_symmetry.space_group_name_H-M   'P 1'
#
loop_
_entity.id
_entity.type
_entity.pdbx_description
1 polymer ?
#
loop_
_entity_poly.entity_id
_entity_poly.type
_entity_poly.pdbx_seq_one_letter_code
_entity_poly.pdbx_strand_id
1 'polypeptide(L)'
;MEQIAAFQADIATAPLWVRYWLAFMSVVLMLAFPFAVVRQEARVAALVVALTFLAMVGLHSLIGYVRLLGIVHVVLWTPFLFYLWRRRRGWRVKETIVGKWILVLFVTMIVSLAFDYSDVVRWLLGERG
;
A
#
# COMPACT_ATOMS: atom_id res chain seq x y z
N MET A 1 -9.28 1.04 -19.45
CA MET A 1 -7.93 0.93 -20.03
C MET A 1 -7.23 2.28 -20.05
N GLU A 2 -7.87 3.35 -20.52
CA GLU A 2 -7.28 4.70 -20.63
C GLU A 2 -6.79 5.29 -19.29
N GLN A 3 -7.58 5.21 -18.21
CA GLN A 3 -7.16 5.71 -16.89
C GLN A 3 -5.97 4.95 -16.29
N ILE A 4 -5.84 3.65 -16.58
CA ILE A 4 -4.70 2.84 -16.14
C ILE A 4 -3.44 3.28 -16.90
N ALA A 5 -3.56 3.56 -18.18
CA ALA A 5 -2.46 4.06 -18.99
C ALA A 5 -1.99 5.46 -18.54
N ALA A 6 -2.92 6.36 -18.20
CA ALA A 6 -2.61 7.67 -17.64
C ALA A 6 -1.84 7.57 -16.31
N PHE A 7 -2.33 6.76 -15.37
CA PHE A 7 -1.64 6.51 -14.10
C PHE A 7 -0.22 5.93 -14.29
N GLN A 8 -0.04 5.02 -15.26
CA GLN A 8 1.28 4.47 -15.59
C GLN A 8 2.20 5.52 -16.22
N ALA A 9 1.66 6.43 -17.03
CA ALA A 9 2.42 7.54 -17.60
C ALA A 9 2.89 8.52 -16.51
N ASP A 10 2.04 8.84 -15.54
CA ASP A 10 2.41 9.69 -14.41
C ASP A 10 3.54 9.06 -13.57
N ILE A 11 3.45 7.76 -13.27
CA ILE A 11 4.52 7.01 -12.59
C ILE A 11 5.84 7.04 -13.39
N ALA A 12 5.78 7.01 -14.71
CA ALA A 12 6.98 7.04 -15.55
C ALA A 12 7.76 8.36 -15.43
N THR A 13 7.08 9.46 -15.07
CA THR A 13 7.70 10.77 -14.82
C THR A 13 8.30 10.89 -13.41
N ALA A 14 7.94 9.98 -12.49
CA ALA A 14 8.42 10.01 -11.12
C ALA A 14 9.95 9.74 -11.04
N PRO A 15 10.64 10.30 -10.03
CA PRO A 15 12.06 10.03 -9.81
C PRO A 15 12.36 8.53 -9.77
N LEU A 16 13.52 8.13 -10.29
CA LEU A 16 13.88 6.72 -10.45
C LEU A 16 13.79 5.92 -9.14
N TRP A 17 14.16 6.52 -8.01
CA TRP A 17 14.06 5.90 -6.69
C TRP A 17 12.60 5.60 -6.29
N VAL A 18 11.65 6.47 -6.64
CA VAL A 18 10.21 6.26 -6.40
C VAL A 18 9.72 5.07 -7.21
N ARG A 19 10.12 4.99 -8.48
CA ARG A 19 9.75 3.89 -9.38
C ARG A 19 10.24 2.55 -8.85
N TYR A 20 11.49 2.47 -8.38
CA TYR A 20 12.01 1.27 -7.73
C TYR A 20 11.29 0.93 -6.42
N TRP A 21 10.97 1.95 -5.61
CA TRP A 21 10.19 1.76 -4.40
C TRP A 21 8.80 1.19 -4.69
N LEU A 22 8.07 1.77 -5.65
CA LEU A 22 6.75 1.31 -6.11
C LEU A 22 6.80 -0.14 -6.62
N ALA A 23 7.82 -0.49 -7.41
CA ALA A 23 8.01 -1.85 -7.90
C ALA A 23 8.27 -2.83 -6.74
N PHE A 24 9.17 -2.47 -5.82
CA PHE A 24 9.48 -3.28 -4.64
C PHE A 24 8.23 -3.51 -3.77
N MET A 25 7.50 -2.46 -3.41
CA MET A 25 6.30 -2.61 -2.58
C MET A 25 5.22 -3.42 -3.28
N SER A 26 5.08 -3.27 -4.61
CA SER A 26 4.12 -4.05 -5.39
C SER A 26 4.42 -5.54 -5.29
N VAL A 27 5.68 -5.94 -5.42
CA VAL A 27 6.10 -7.34 -5.23
C VAL A 27 5.76 -7.83 -3.82
N VAL A 28 6.10 -7.04 -2.79
CA VAL A 28 5.82 -7.38 -1.39
C VAL A 28 4.32 -7.57 -1.14
N LEU A 29 3.48 -6.68 -1.67
CA LEU A 29 2.01 -6.74 -1.53
C LEU A 29 1.42 -7.91 -2.31
N MET A 30 1.90 -8.19 -3.53
CA MET A 30 1.41 -9.29 -4.36
C MET A 30 1.72 -10.66 -3.76
N LEU A 31 2.78 -10.80 -2.98
CA LEU A 31 3.06 -12.03 -2.22
C LEU A 31 2.00 -12.37 -1.17
N ALA A 32 1.09 -11.45 -0.84
CA ALA A 32 -0.05 -11.74 0.03
C ALA A 32 -0.96 -12.85 -0.54
N PHE A 33 -1.17 -12.88 -1.86
CA PHE A 33 -2.06 -13.86 -2.50
C PHE A 33 -1.58 -15.30 -2.36
N PRO A 34 -0.33 -15.67 -2.73
CA PRO A 34 0.15 -17.02 -2.51
C PRO A 34 0.25 -17.35 -1.02
N PHE A 35 0.61 -16.41 -0.14
CA PHE A 35 0.67 -16.68 1.30
C PHE A 35 -0.69 -16.76 1.99
N ALA A 36 -1.76 -16.26 1.37
CA ALA A 36 -3.13 -16.29 1.91
C ALA A 36 -3.64 -17.72 2.13
N VAL A 37 -3.12 -18.71 1.41
CA VAL A 37 -3.51 -20.11 1.64
C VAL A 37 -3.04 -20.62 3.01
N VAL A 38 -1.88 -20.14 3.48
CA VAL A 38 -1.21 -20.63 4.70
C VAL A 38 -1.50 -19.78 5.93
N ARG A 39 -1.59 -18.46 5.79
CA ARG A 39 -1.60 -17.53 6.93
C ARG A 39 -2.80 -16.59 6.91
N GLN A 40 -3.44 -16.43 8.07
CA GLN A 40 -4.54 -15.49 8.25
C GLN A 40 -4.11 -14.04 7.99
N GLU A 41 -2.89 -13.66 8.40
CA GLU A 41 -2.36 -12.31 8.14
C GLU A 41 -2.29 -12.01 6.65
N ALA A 42 -1.90 -13.00 5.83
CA ALA A 42 -1.81 -12.86 4.39
C ALA A 42 -3.20 -12.80 3.71
N ARG A 43 -4.22 -13.48 4.25
CA ARG A 43 -5.61 -13.36 3.77
C ARG A 43 -6.14 -11.95 3.97
N VAL A 44 -5.91 -11.38 5.14
CA VAL A 44 -6.31 -10.00 5.44
C VAL A 44 -5.50 -9.02 4.59
N ALA A 45 -4.20 -9.25 4.41
CA ALA A 45 -3.36 -8.45 3.51
C ALA A 45 -3.92 -8.45 2.07
N ALA A 46 -4.24 -9.63 1.52
CA ALA A 46 -4.78 -9.76 0.17
C ALA A 46 -6.14 -9.03 0.02
N LEU A 47 -7.01 -9.14 1.04
CA LEU A 47 -8.26 -8.40 1.07
C LEU A 47 -8.03 -6.88 1.10
N VAL A 48 -7.13 -6.39 1.96
CA VAL A 48 -6.80 -4.97 2.06
C VAL A 48 -6.21 -4.45 0.76
N VAL A 49 -5.32 -5.22 0.11
CA VAL A 49 -4.77 -4.88 -1.21
C VAL A 49 -5.87 -4.77 -2.26
N ALA A 50 -6.78 -5.74 -2.32
CA ALA A 50 -7.90 -5.72 -3.26
C ALA A 50 -8.83 -4.52 -3.02
N LEU A 51 -9.20 -4.24 -1.77
CA LEU A 51 -10.04 -3.10 -1.40
C LEU A 51 -9.33 -1.77 -1.70
N THR A 52 -8.03 -1.67 -1.44
CA THR A 52 -7.23 -0.47 -1.75
C THR A 52 -7.23 -0.22 -3.25
N PHE A 53 -7.02 -1.25 -4.06
CA PHE A 53 -7.03 -1.11 -5.51
C PHE A 53 -8.40 -0.66 -6.04
N LEU A 54 -9.48 -1.27 -5.57
CA LEU A 54 -10.85 -0.88 -5.97
C LEU A 54 -11.18 0.55 -5.54
N ALA A 55 -10.82 0.94 -4.32
CA ALA A 55 -11.03 2.29 -3.81
C ALA A 55 -10.19 3.33 -4.56
N MET A 56 -8.94 3.01 -4.93
CA MET A 56 -8.08 3.88 -5.73
C MET A 56 -8.67 4.12 -7.13
N VAL A 57 -9.08 3.05 -7.83
CA VAL A 57 -9.69 3.17 -9.16
C VAL A 57 -11.00 3.94 -9.08
N GLY A 58 -11.83 3.67 -8.07
CA GLY A 58 -13.10 4.36 -7.85
C GLY A 58 -12.93 5.84 -7.49
N LEU A 59 -11.95 6.20 -6.65
CA LEU A 59 -11.70 7.59 -6.29
C LEU A 59 -11.07 8.36 -7.44
N HIS A 60 -10.09 7.76 -8.13
CA HIS A 60 -9.45 8.38 -9.30
C HIS A 60 -10.46 8.74 -10.40
N SER A 61 -11.49 7.91 -10.61
CA SER A 61 -12.53 8.21 -11.60
C SER A 61 -13.42 9.41 -11.23
N LEU A 62 -13.46 9.80 -9.95
CA LEU A 62 -14.26 10.92 -9.45
C LEU A 62 -13.47 12.23 -9.39
N ILE A 63 -12.20 12.19 -8.96
CA ILE A 63 -11.40 13.39 -8.66
C ILE A 63 -10.10 13.53 -9.47
N GLY A 64 -9.79 12.56 -10.33
CA GLY A 64 -8.55 12.53 -11.12
C GLY A 64 -7.30 12.21 -10.30
N TYR A 65 -6.12 12.36 -10.90
CA TYR A 65 -4.83 12.18 -10.24
C TYR A 65 -4.47 13.41 -9.39
N VAL A 66 -4.89 13.39 -8.14
CA VAL A 66 -4.56 14.44 -7.15
C VAL A 66 -3.89 13.81 -5.92
N ARG A 67 -3.07 14.60 -5.20
CA ARG A 67 -2.40 14.16 -3.95
C ARG A 67 -3.34 13.54 -2.92
N LEU A 68 -4.63 13.89 -2.95
CA LEU A 68 -5.67 13.31 -2.08
C LEU A 68 -5.85 11.79 -2.28
N LEU A 69 -5.41 11.20 -3.40
CA LEU A 69 -5.47 9.74 -3.61
C LEU A 69 -4.78 8.94 -2.49
N GLY A 70 -3.75 9.50 -1.86
CA GLY A 70 -3.08 8.89 -0.71
C GLY A 70 -4.01 8.65 0.50
N ILE A 71 -5.16 9.32 0.57
CA ILE A 71 -6.16 9.11 1.64
C ILE A 71 -6.70 7.68 1.64
N VAL A 72 -6.76 7.03 0.49
CA VAL A 72 -7.21 5.63 0.39
C VAL A 72 -6.27 4.72 1.17
N HIS A 73 -4.95 4.91 1.03
CA HIS A 73 -3.95 4.20 1.80
C HIS A 73 -4.08 4.53 3.29
N VAL A 74 -4.16 5.81 3.66
CA VAL A 74 -4.29 6.22 5.07
C VAL A 74 -5.48 5.53 5.75
N VAL A 75 -6.65 5.54 5.11
CA VAL A 75 -7.89 4.97 5.69
C VAL A 75 -7.85 3.45 5.78
N LEU A 76 -7.34 2.75 4.76
CA LEU A 76 -7.35 1.28 4.72
C LEU A 76 -6.15 0.63 5.38
N TRP A 77 -4.96 1.24 5.26
CA TRP A 77 -3.71 0.65 5.71
C TRP A 77 -3.44 0.94 7.18
N THR A 78 -3.90 2.06 7.74
CA THR A 78 -3.71 2.35 9.17
C THR A 78 -4.38 1.30 10.07
N PRO A 79 -5.68 0.94 9.88
CA PRO A 79 -6.31 -0.11 10.65
C PRO A 79 -5.65 -1.48 10.43
N PHE A 80 -5.19 -1.75 9.21
CA PHE A 80 -4.51 -3.00 8.88
C PHE A 80 -3.13 -3.12 9.54
N LEU A 81 -2.34 -2.04 9.57
CA LEU A 81 -1.08 -1.98 10.31
C LEU A 81 -1.32 -2.22 11.81
N PHE A 82 -2.36 -1.61 12.38
CA PHE A 82 -2.73 -1.85 13.77
C PHE A 82 -3.11 -3.33 14.02
N TYR A 83 -3.86 -3.94 13.10
CA TYR A 83 -4.18 -5.36 13.13
C TYR A 83 -2.91 -6.24 13.10
N LEU A 84 -1.98 -5.98 12.18
CA LEU A 84 -0.72 -6.71 12.08
C LEU A 84 0.10 -6.56 13.36
N TRP A 85 0.23 -5.33 13.87
CA TRP A 85 0.96 -5.03 15.10
C TRP A 85 0.42 -5.79 16.30
N ARG A 86 -0.91 -5.91 16.43
CA ARG A 86 -1.56 -6.68 17.51
C ARG A 86 -1.21 -8.18 17.43
N ARG A 87 -0.90 -8.69 16.23
CA ARG A 87 -0.55 -10.10 15.98
C ARG A 87 0.96 -10.36 15.90
N ARG A 88 1.81 -9.36 16.15
CA ARG A 88 3.27 -9.44 15.96
C ARG A 88 3.97 -10.59 16.67
N ARG A 89 3.47 -11.00 17.84
CA ARG A 89 4.02 -12.15 18.59
C ARG A 89 3.87 -13.48 17.83
N GLY A 90 2.88 -13.59 16.94
CA GLY A 90 2.58 -14.80 16.16
C GLY A 90 3.25 -14.85 14.78
N TRP A 91 4.06 -13.86 14.41
CA TRP A 91 4.67 -13.81 13.08
C TRP A 91 5.72 -14.90 12.84
N ARG A 92 6.38 -15.40 13.90
CA ARG A 92 7.40 -16.46 13.78
C ARG A 92 8.51 -16.10 12.78
N VAL A 93 9.00 -14.86 12.88
CA VAL A 93 9.94 -14.24 11.93
C VAL A 93 11.25 -15.04 11.80
N LYS A 94 11.73 -15.63 12.89
CA LYS A 94 12.96 -16.43 12.88
C LYS A 94 12.78 -17.81 12.26
N GLU A 95 11.56 -18.35 12.27
CA GLU A 95 11.30 -19.74 11.89
C GLU A 95 10.70 -19.90 10.49
N THR A 96 9.99 -18.89 9.96
CA THR A 96 9.19 -19.06 8.74
C THR A 96 9.46 -17.97 7.69
N ILE A 97 9.44 -18.36 6.42
CA ILE A 97 9.54 -17.41 5.29
C ILE A 97 8.37 -16.42 5.32
N VAL A 98 7.15 -16.91 5.59
CA VAL A 98 5.96 -16.04 5.67
C VAL A 98 6.08 -15.05 6.83
N GLY A 99 6.68 -15.44 7.96
CA GLY A 99 6.96 -14.54 9.06
C GLY A 99 7.91 -13.40 8.71
N LYS A 100 8.98 -13.71 7.96
CA LYS A 100 9.90 -12.69 7.43
C LYS A 100 9.18 -11.77 6.45
N TRP A 101 8.35 -12.33 5.57
CA TRP A 101 7.53 -11.54 4.65
C TRP A 101 6.55 -10.63 5.38
N ILE A 102 5.87 -11.07 6.45
CA ILE A 102 4.97 -10.21 7.25
C ILE A 102 5.75 -9.02 7.83
N LEU A 103 6.97 -9.23 8.32
CA LEU A 103 7.81 -8.15 8.82
C LEU A 103 8.17 -7.15 7.71
N VAL A 104 8.57 -7.65 6.53
CA VAL A 104 8.87 -6.80 5.36
C VAL A 104 7.63 -6.03 4.94
N LEU A 105 6.47 -6.68 4.81
CA LEU A 105 5.19 -6.03 4.53
C LEU A 105 4.89 -4.92 5.53
N PHE A 106 5.02 -5.21 6.83
CA PHE A 106 4.74 -4.25 7.90
C PHE A 106 5.65 -3.01 7.81
N VAL A 107 6.95 -3.20 7.60
CA VAL A 107 7.91 -2.09 7.46
C VAL A 107 7.64 -1.29 6.17
N THR A 108 7.43 -1.98 5.04
CA THR A 108 7.10 -1.32 3.76
C THR A 108 5.85 -0.47 3.90
N MET A 109 4.80 -0.99 4.55
CA MET A 109 3.58 -0.24 4.78
C MET A 109 3.79 0.98 5.66
N ILE A 110 4.61 0.90 6.73
CA ILE A 110 4.92 2.08 7.56
C ILE A 110 5.60 3.17 6.74
N VAL A 111 6.60 2.81 5.92
CA VAL A 111 7.34 3.78 5.10
C VAL A 111 6.42 4.42 4.07
N SER A 112 5.59 3.63 3.37
CA SER A 112 4.61 4.17 2.42
C SER A 112 3.60 5.07 3.10
N LEU A 113 3.06 4.66 4.27
CA LEU A 113 2.08 5.46 4.99
C LEU A 113 2.64 6.80 5.45
N ALA A 114 3.93 6.87 5.79
CA ALA A 114 4.58 8.14 6.12
C ALA A 114 4.57 9.11 4.93
N PHE A 115 4.78 8.61 3.71
CA PHE A 115 4.63 9.42 2.49
C PHE A 115 3.17 9.82 2.28
N ASP A 116 2.22 8.88 2.39
CA ASP A 116 0.79 9.16 2.21
C ASP A 116 0.29 10.22 3.21
N TYR A 117 0.68 10.14 4.49
CA TYR A 117 0.34 11.16 5.49
C TYR A 117 0.95 12.52 5.15
N SER A 118 2.22 12.55 4.72
CA SER A 118 2.88 13.79 4.30
C SER A 118 2.12 14.46 3.15
N ASP A 119 1.66 13.69 2.17
CA ASP A 119 0.96 14.22 1.00
C ASP A 119 -0.46 14.66 1.35
N VAL A 120 -1.18 13.93 2.21
CA VAL A 120 -2.48 14.35 2.74
C VAL A 120 -2.35 15.64 3.54
N VAL A 121 -1.35 15.75 4.41
CA VAL A 121 -1.11 16.98 5.21
C VAL A 121 -0.80 18.16 4.30
N ARG A 122 0.10 18.00 3.30
CA ARG A 122 0.41 19.06 2.32
C ARG A 122 -0.84 19.50 1.55
N TRP A 123 -1.66 18.55 1.13
CA TRP A 123 -2.92 18.82 0.45
C TRP A 123 -3.89 19.61 1.34
N LEU A 124 -4.03 19.24 2.61
CA LEU A 124 -4.85 19.97 3.59
C LEU A 124 -4.31 21.38 3.87
N LEU A 125 -3.00 21.57 3.81
CA LEU A 125 -2.34 22.89 3.93
C LEU A 125 -2.45 23.75 2.65
N GLY A 126 -3.10 23.24 1.60
CA GLY A 126 -3.40 23.99 0.37
C GLY A 126 -2.45 23.70 -0.80
N GLU A 127 -1.46 22.83 -0.64
CA GLU A 127 -0.61 22.37 -1.74
C GLU A 127 -1.36 21.30 -2.57
N ARG A 128 -2.10 21.75 -3.57
CA ARG A 128 -3.00 20.90 -4.39
C ARG A 128 -2.33 20.18 -5.56
N GLY A 129 -1.04 20.47 -5.84
CA GLY A 129 -0.28 19.86 -6.93
C GLY A 129 0.88 19.06 -6.38
#